data_AF-A0A6C8WFY9-F1
#
_entry.id   AF-A0A6C8WFY9-F1
#
_cell.length_a   1.000
_cell.length_b   1.000
_cell.length_c   1.000
_cell.angle_alpha   90.00
_cell.angle_beta   90.00
_cell.angle_gamma   90.00
#
_symmetry.space_group_name_H-M   'P 1'
#
loop_
_entity.id
_entity.type
_entity.pdbx_description
1 polymer ?
#
loop_
_entity_poly.entity_id
_entity_poly.type
_entity_poly.pdbx_seq_one_letter_code
_entity_poly.pdbx_strand_id
1 'polypeptide(L)'
;MLNPIAIHNGSGLREISVSNNATELDPGTGLSCNKDHDNHVLTMYHGYKSAGKTYNGNMLWETNIPGMYIGIEVTNINFGGQYWGEKFWINWSNGETSGAKKFDLTNITPKDGRFEACNRLTNWTYYGLGGIVLWVKYHLYIDDSFNPAGATSLSVSLRKEQSYDFQFASSPAFSGSHNLYYDVAPNQLTINYPTCQANAVTGDGVTNSTVPFGEQNAEDISANTINRKFSIKLSNCAYVKELNVTLSSATVGGQDNTLLGNTLTGSEAAGGIGVMIEGEKNPNSPADWTLLKPNISSSIYSFTNSPDYGNSEIGNAEQVMNFQATLKQDGNKAITPGKFKATGKFTITYP
;
A
#
# COMPACT_ATOMS: atom_id res chain seq x y z
N MET A 1 -16.26 3.72 5.48
CA MET A 1 -15.04 3.78 6.34
C MET A 1 -13.82 3.48 5.51
N LEU A 2 -12.67 4.09 5.82
CA LEU A 2 -11.40 3.78 5.17
C LEU A 2 -10.87 2.44 5.69
N ASN A 3 -10.34 1.61 4.79
CA ASN A 3 -9.72 0.35 5.19
C ASN A 3 -8.30 0.61 5.74
N PRO A 4 -7.82 -0.21 6.69
CA PRO A 4 -6.41 -0.20 7.07
C PRO A 4 -5.50 -0.39 5.86
N ILE A 5 -4.33 0.27 5.88
CA ILE A 5 -3.31 0.13 4.84
C ILE A 5 -2.00 -0.37 5.44
N ALA A 6 -1.20 -1.03 4.61
CA ALA A 6 0.21 -1.31 4.87
C ALA A 6 1.08 -0.31 4.10
N ILE A 7 2.15 0.19 4.73
CA ILE A 7 3.11 1.09 4.10
C ILE A 7 4.24 0.28 3.46
N HIS A 8 4.44 0.50 2.18
CA HIS A 8 5.59 0.03 1.42
C HIS A 8 6.17 1.21 0.64
N ASN A 9 7.47 1.18 0.38
CA ASN A 9 8.09 2.08 -0.57
C ASN A 9 7.47 1.83 -1.95
N GLY A 10 7.17 2.93 -2.62
CA GLY A 10 6.61 2.92 -3.95
C GLY A 10 6.70 4.31 -4.51
N SER A 11 6.84 4.39 -5.83
CA SER A 11 6.93 5.64 -6.56
C SER A 11 5.67 5.91 -7.37
N GLY A 12 5.41 7.19 -7.63
CA GLY A 12 4.30 7.68 -8.43
C GLY A 12 2.96 7.62 -7.72
N LEU A 13 1.97 8.21 -8.41
CA LEU A 13 0.57 8.19 -8.01
C LEU A 13 0.00 6.78 -8.16
N ARG A 14 -0.56 6.22 -7.08
CA ARG A 14 -1.07 4.85 -7.05
C ARG A 14 -2.26 4.72 -6.12
N GLU A 15 -3.19 3.82 -6.48
CA GLU A 15 -4.27 3.38 -5.59
C GLU A 15 -3.71 2.41 -4.56
N ILE A 16 -4.00 2.64 -3.28
CA ILE A 16 -3.52 1.80 -2.18
C ILE A 16 -4.64 1.12 -1.41
N SER A 17 -5.88 1.57 -1.58
CA SER A 17 -7.02 0.96 -0.90
C SER A 17 -8.33 1.39 -1.52
N VAL A 18 -9.34 0.53 -1.44
CA VAL A 18 -10.73 0.85 -1.75
C VAL A 18 -11.59 0.42 -0.58
N SER A 19 -12.47 1.28 -0.08
CA SER A 19 -13.37 0.92 1.02
C SER A 19 -14.20 -0.33 0.68
N ASN A 20 -14.22 -1.32 1.58
CA ASN A 20 -14.90 -2.60 1.34
C ASN A 20 -16.40 -2.41 1.05
N ASN A 21 -17.06 -1.65 1.92
CA ASN A 21 -18.48 -1.32 1.82
C ASN A 21 -18.66 0.14 1.44
N ALA A 22 -19.71 0.40 0.66
CA ALA A 22 -20.14 1.77 0.42
C ALA A 22 -20.63 2.39 1.75
N THR A 23 -20.28 3.64 1.96
CA THR A 23 -20.73 4.43 3.11
C THR A 23 -22.07 5.05 2.75
N GLU A 24 -23.09 4.77 3.56
CA GLU A 24 -24.39 5.40 3.46
C GLU A 24 -24.31 6.85 3.96
N LEU A 25 -24.78 7.79 3.15
CA LEU A 25 -24.93 9.19 3.52
C LEU A 25 -26.42 9.53 3.45
N ASP A 26 -27.02 9.72 4.62
CA ASP A 26 -28.42 10.11 4.77
C ASP A 26 -28.47 11.54 5.36
N PRO A 27 -29.04 12.51 4.64
CA PRO A 27 -29.14 13.90 5.10
C PRO A 27 -30.32 14.11 6.07
N GLY A 28 -31.08 13.05 6.40
CA GLY A 28 -32.21 13.07 7.33
C GLY A 28 -33.40 13.91 6.87
N THR A 29 -33.32 14.49 5.68
CA THR A 29 -34.27 15.43 5.10
C THR A 29 -34.69 14.98 3.71
N GLY A 30 -35.93 15.29 3.35
CA GLY A 30 -36.63 14.68 2.21
C GLY A 30 -36.69 15.53 0.95
N LEU A 31 -36.62 14.87 -0.20
CA LEU A 31 -37.10 15.36 -1.49
C LEU A 31 -38.60 15.67 -1.40
N SER A 32 -39.00 16.81 -1.94
CA SER A 32 -40.40 17.20 -2.09
C SER A 32 -40.61 17.75 -3.51
N CYS A 33 -41.83 17.59 -4.03
CA CYS A 33 -42.27 18.24 -5.26
C CYS A 33 -43.26 19.37 -4.95
N ASN A 34 -43.38 20.33 -5.87
CA ASN A 34 -44.32 21.44 -5.79
C ASN A 34 -45.35 21.32 -6.92
N LYS A 35 -46.65 21.43 -6.61
CA LYS A 35 -47.72 21.32 -7.61
C LYS A 35 -47.74 22.45 -8.65
N ASP A 36 -47.19 23.61 -8.30
CA ASP A 36 -47.21 24.83 -9.10
C ASP A 36 -45.96 24.94 -10.00
N HIS A 37 -45.00 24.02 -9.86
CA HIS A 37 -43.74 24.00 -10.60
C HIS A 37 -43.37 22.59 -11.07
N ASP A 38 -43.30 22.43 -12.39
CA ASP A 38 -42.90 21.20 -13.06
C ASP A 38 -41.37 21.07 -13.08
N ASN A 39 -40.75 20.82 -11.92
CA ASN A 39 -39.31 20.56 -11.85
C ASN A 39 -39.01 19.16 -11.32
N HIS A 40 -38.48 18.34 -12.22
CA HIS A 40 -38.11 16.96 -11.98
C HIS A 40 -36.61 16.71 -12.09
N VAL A 41 -35.81 17.74 -12.38
CA VAL A 41 -34.37 17.57 -12.56
C VAL A 41 -33.64 18.00 -11.29
N LEU A 42 -32.93 17.05 -10.69
CA LEU A 42 -31.98 17.31 -9.61
C LEU A 42 -30.56 17.33 -10.16
N THR A 43 -29.77 18.30 -9.73
CA THR A 43 -28.33 18.36 -10.01
C THR A 43 -27.56 18.09 -8.74
N MET A 44 -26.58 17.19 -8.83
CA MET A 44 -25.66 16.86 -7.76
C MET A 44 -24.36 17.65 -7.92
N TYR A 45 -24.02 18.42 -6.90
CA TYR A 45 -22.75 19.13 -6.75
C TYR A 45 -21.92 18.50 -5.64
N HIS A 46 -20.63 18.81 -5.63
CA HIS A 46 -19.73 18.50 -4.52
C HIS A 46 -18.92 19.73 -4.13
N GLY A 47 -18.43 19.76 -2.89
CA GLY A 47 -17.64 20.86 -2.35
C GLY A 47 -16.13 20.65 -2.34
N TYR A 48 -15.65 19.50 -2.83
CA TYR A 48 -14.24 19.11 -2.71
C TYR A 48 -13.28 19.95 -3.54
N LYS A 49 -12.10 20.19 -2.95
CA LYS A 49 -10.97 20.81 -3.62
C LYS A 49 -10.28 19.81 -4.55
N SER A 50 -10.12 20.17 -5.82
CA SER A 50 -9.42 19.33 -6.80
C SER A 50 -7.93 19.19 -6.45
N ALA A 51 -7.40 17.98 -6.57
CA ALA A 51 -5.96 17.74 -6.47
C ALA A 51 -5.20 18.06 -7.77
N GLY A 52 -5.92 18.39 -8.86
CA GLY A 52 -5.32 18.53 -10.19
C GLY A 52 -4.75 17.21 -10.75
N LYS A 53 -5.21 16.07 -10.22
CA LYS A 53 -4.72 14.73 -10.56
C LYS A 53 -5.85 13.84 -11.03
N THR A 54 -5.51 12.91 -11.91
CA THR A 54 -6.41 11.86 -12.37
C THR A 54 -5.71 10.50 -12.30
N TYR A 55 -6.47 9.46 -12.00
CA TYR A 55 -6.00 8.07 -12.06
C TYR A 55 -7.01 7.23 -12.84
N ASN A 56 -6.57 6.54 -13.89
CA ASN A 56 -7.44 5.79 -14.81
C ASN A 56 -8.66 6.60 -15.32
N GLY A 57 -8.46 7.90 -15.56
CA GLY A 57 -9.53 8.82 -16.01
C GLY A 57 -10.42 9.38 -14.91
N ASN A 58 -10.26 8.96 -13.65
CA ASN A 58 -11.03 9.47 -12.52
C ASN A 58 -10.31 10.63 -11.82
N MET A 59 -11.05 11.69 -11.51
CA MET A 59 -10.52 12.85 -10.79
C MET A 59 -10.28 12.51 -9.32
N LEU A 60 -9.22 13.10 -8.76
CA LEU A 60 -8.83 12.92 -7.37
C LEU A 60 -8.99 14.22 -6.57
N TRP A 61 -9.43 14.06 -5.32
CA TRP A 61 -9.74 15.13 -4.39
C TRP A 61 -8.68 15.24 -3.29
N GLU A 62 -8.31 16.47 -2.93
CA GLU A 62 -7.29 16.72 -1.88
C GLU A 62 -7.80 16.27 -0.51
N THR A 63 -6.86 15.75 0.30
CA THR A 63 -7.09 15.52 1.74
C THR A 63 -6.30 16.52 2.59
N ASN A 64 -6.54 16.50 3.90
CA ASN A 64 -5.70 17.22 4.87
C ASN A 64 -4.28 16.65 4.96
N ILE A 65 -4.04 15.42 4.47
CA ILE A 65 -2.75 14.75 4.51
C ILE A 65 -1.98 15.01 3.19
N PRO A 66 -0.76 15.60 3.24
CA PRO A 66 0.06 15.80 2.06
C PRO A 66 0.33 14.50 1.30
N GLY A 67 0.25 14.55 -0.02
CA GLY A 67 0.47 13.40 -0.91
C GLY A 67 -0.62 12.34 -0.89
N MET A 68 -1.71 12.52 -0.14
CA MET A 68 -2.85 11.60 -0.08
C MET A 68 -4.09 12.21 -0.73
N TYR A 69 -4.75 11.41 -1.56
CA TYR A 69 -5.91 11.81 -2.35
C TYR A 69 -7.02 10.77 -2.29
N ILE A 70 -8.24 11.21 -2.54
CA ILE A 70 -9.41 10.33 -2.57
C ILE A 70 -10.13 10.47 -3.91
N GLY A 71 -10.40 9.36 -4.56
CA GLY A 71 -11.42 9.24 -5.60
C GLY A 71 -12.74 8.76 -4.98
N ILE A 72 -13.87 9.21 -5.52
CA ILE A 72 -15.20 8.91 -4.97
C ILE A 72 -16.07 8.27 -6.05
N GLU A 73 -16.52 7.05 -5.79
CA GLU A 73 -17.48 6.32 -6.60
C GLU A 73 -18.84 6.34 -5.90
N VAL A 74 -19.86 6.89 -6.54
CA VAL A 74 -21.25 6.70 -6.12
C VAL A 74 -21.71 5.35 -6.64
N THR A 75 -22.13 4.48 -5.73
CA THR A 75 -22.49 3.08 -6.05
C THR A 75 -23.99 2.89 -6.18
N ASN A 76 -24.79 3.68 -5.46
CA ASN A 76 -26.23 3.63 -5.48
C ASN A 76 -26.81 4.94 -4.93
N ILE A 77 -28.03 5.29 -5.34
CA ILE A 77 -28.79 6.39 -4.77
C ILE A 77 -30.23 5.94 -4.56
N ASN A 78 -30.81 6.24 -3.41
CA ASN A 78 -32.23 6.03 -3.15
C ASN A 78 -32.95 7.38 -3.22
N PHE A 79 -33.93 7.51 -4.11
CA PHE A 79 -34.82 8.67 -4.22
C PHE A 79 -36.19 8.32 -3.63
N GLY A 80 -36.31 8.28 -2.30
CA GLY A 80 -37.60 8.12 -1.64
C GLY A 80 -38.25 6.74 -1.84
N GLY A 81 -37.45 5.67 -1.75
CA GLY A 81 -37.88 4.28 -1.91
C GLY A 81 -37.65 3.71 -3.32
N GLN A 82 -36.87 4.39 -4.15
CA GLN A 82 -36.51 3.96 -5.52
C GLN A 82 -35.02 4.05 -5.73
N TYR A 83 -34.42 2.95 -6.18
CA TYR A 83 -32.97 2.82 -6.29
C TYR A 83 -32.47 3.13 -7.70
N TRP A 84 -31.54 4.06 -7.79
CA TRP A 84 -30.72 4.34 -8.95
C TRP A 84 -29.37 3.63 -8.80
N GLY A 85 -29.27 2.45 -9.41
CA GLY A 85 -28.12 1.55 -9.26
C GLY A 85 -26.95 1.78 -10.23
N GLU A 86 -27.01 2.80 -11.11
CA GLU A 86 -25.88 3.09 -11.99
C GLU A 86 -24.73 3.70 -11.21
N LYS A 87 -23.56 3.06 -11.30
CA LYS A 87 -22.34 3.52 -10.65
C LYS A 87 -21.68 4.62 -11.46
N PHE A 88 -21.15 5.64 -10.79
CA PHE A 88 -20.39 6.69 -11.45
C PHE A 88 -19.39 7.34 -10.49
N TRP A 89 -18.37 7.95 -11.07
CA TRP A 89 -17.34 8.68 -10.35
C TRP A 89 -17.68 10.17 -10.28
N ILE A 90 -17.25 10.82 -9.20
CA ILE A 90 -17.27 12.28 -9.10
C ILE A 90 -16.12 12.82 -9.96
N ASN A 91 -16.42 13.11 -11.22
CA ASN A 91 -15.46 13.50 -12.27
C ASN A 91 -15.85 14.83 -12.96
N TRP A 92 -16.24 15.84 -12.19
CA TRP A 92 -16.48 17.20 -12.67
C TRP A 92 -15.89 18.20 -11.69
N SER A 93 -15.67 19.45 -12.09
CA SER A 93 -15.10 20.44 -11.19
C SER A 93 -16.14 20.96 -10.19
N ASN A 94 -15.68 21.37 -9.00
CA ASN A 94 -16.54 22.04 -8.02
C ASN A 94 -17.23 23.26 -8.66
N GLY A 95 -18.54 23.40 -8.41
CA GLY A 95 -19.36 24.51 -8.92
C GLY A 95 -19.68 24.44 -10.43
N GLU A 96 -19.20 23.43 -11.15
CA GLU A 96 -19.45 23.30 -12.58
C GLU A 96 -20.87 22.76 -12.86
N THR A 97 -21.73 23.62 -13.42
CA THR A 97 -23.14 23.29 -13.71
C THR A 97 -23.34 22.47 -14.99
N SER A 98 -22.40 22.55 -15.93
CA SER A 98 -22.41 21.80 -17.19
C SER A 98 -21.96 20.35 -17.00
N GLY A 99 -20.95 20.12 -16.16
CA GLY A 99 -20.38 18.80 -15.87
C GLY A 99 -21.04 18.06 -14.71
N ALA A 100 -21.79 18.76 -13.84
CA ALA A 100 -22.48 18.14 -12.71
C ALA A 100 -23.48 17.06 -13.14
N LYS A 101 -23.56 15.98 -12.34
CA LYS A 101 -24.48 14.87 -12.61
C LYS A 101 -25.93 15.33 -12.39
N LYS A 102 -26.76 15.16 -13.43
CA LYS A 102 -28.18 15.48 -13.42
C LYS A 102 -29.01 14.20 -13.37
N PHE A 103 -30.10 14.25 -12.62
CA PHE A 103 -31.05 13.17 -12.43
C PHE A 103 -32.44 13.68 -12.81
N ASP A 104 -33.03 13.07 -13.84
CA ASP A 104 -34.41 13.34 -14.21
C ASP A 104 -35.32 12.35 -13.47
N LEU A 105 -35.95 12.82 -12.42
CA LEU A 105 -36.78 12.01 -11.53
C LEU A 105 -37.98 11.38 -12.24
N THR A 106 -38.44 11.93 -13.38
CA THR A 106 -39.54 11.32 -14.16
C THR A 106 -39.19 9.93 -14.67
N ASN A 107 -37.90 9.67 -14.92
CA ASN A 107 -37.39 8.39 -15.41
C ASN A 107 -36.96 7.45 -14.28
N ILE A 108 -36.68 7.99 -13.09
CA ILE A 108 -36.16 7.25 -11.94
C ILE A 108 -37.28 6.72 -11.05
N THR A 109 -38.36 7.49 -10.93
CA THR A 109 -39.49 7.11 -10.09
C THR A 109 -40.55 6.33 -10.88
N PRO A 110 -41.14 5.29 -10.28
CA PRO A 110 -42.09 4.44 -10.94
C PRO A 110 -43.38 5.21 -11.21
N LYS A 111 -44.12 4.75 -12.22
CA LYS A 111 -45.49 5.20 -12.51
C LYS A 111 -46.49 4.67 -11.47
N ASP A 112 -46.14 4.71 -10.19
CA ASP A 112 -47.00 4.26 -9.09
C ASP A 112 -47.87 5.40 -8.51
N GLY A 113 -47.92 6.54 -9.20
CA GLY A 113 -48.75 7.69 -8.85
C GLY A 113 -48.16 8.60 -7.79
N ARG A 114 -46.94 8.34 -7.25
CA ARG A 114 -46.33 9.24 -6.26
C ARG A 114 -46.01 10.62 -6.83
N PHE A 115 -45.59 10.71 -8.08
CA PHE A 115 -45.49 12.00 -8.78
C PHE A 115 -46.85 12.57 -9.20
N GLU A 116 -47.88 11.74 -9.39
CA GLU A 116 -49.24 12.23 -9.60
C GLU A 116 -49.80 12.92 -8.34
N ALA A 117 -49.34 12.53 -7.15
CA ALA A 117 -49.66 13.23 -5.91
C ALA A 117 -49.16 14.69 -5.90
N CYS A 118 -48.04 14.96 -6.59
CA CYS A 118 -47.57 16.33 -6.83
C CYS A 118 -48.58 17.14 -7.65
N ASN A 119 -49.33 16.49 -8.54
CA ASN A 119 -50.31 17.12 -9.44
C ASN A 119 -51.75 17.07 -8.91
N ARG A 120 -51.99 16.52 -7.70
CA ARG A 120 -53.34 16.46 -7.13
C ARG A 120 -53.82 17.86 -6.72
N LEU A 121 -55.08 18.15 -7.04
CA LEU A 121 -55.79 19.34 -6.57
C LEU A 121 -55.98 19.26 -5.04
N THR A 122 -54.98 19.73 -4.30
CA THR A 122 -55.02 19.83 -2.84
C THR A 122 -54.67 21.26 -2.41
N ASN A 123 -55.01 21.63 -1.17
CA ASN A 123 -54.61 22.92 -0.59
C ASN A 123 -53.12 22.98 -0.21
N TRP A 124 -52.35 21.91 -0.43
CA TRP A 124 -50.95 21.80 -0.05
C TRP A 124 -50.08 22.14 -1.25
N THR A 125 -49.14 23.07 -1.06
CA THR A 125 -48.22 23.50 -2.13
C THR A 125 -47.09 22.49 -2.37
N TYR A 126 -46.72 21.70 -1.36
CA TYR A 126 -45.59 20.76 -1.40
C TYR A 126 -46.03 19.35 -1.00
N TYR A 127 -45.46 18.35 -1.66
CA TYR A 127 -45.66 16.93 -1.34
C TYR A 127 -44.31 16.23 -1.15
N GLY A 128 -44.15 15.55 -0.01
CA GLY A 128 -42.92 14.83 0.32
C GLY A 128 -42.80 13.53 -0.47
N LEU A 129 -41.68 13.34 -1.16
CA LEU A 129 -41.37 12.16 -1.96
C LEU A 129 -40.43 11.18 -1.22
N GLY A 130 -39.81 11.60 -0.11
CA GLY A 130 -38.92 10.79 0.74
C GLY A 130 -37.47 11.27 0.70
N GLY A 131 -36.56 10.62 1.43
CA GLY A 131 -35.13 11.01 1.50
C GLY A 131 -34.35 10.73 0.22
N ILE A 132 -33.28 11.49 -0.01
CA ILE A 132 -32.24 11.11 -0.98
C ILE A 132 -31.07 10.52 -0.19
N VAL A 133 -30.81 9.23 -0.33
CA VAL A 133 -29.71 8.54 0.38
C VAL A 133 -28.65 8.12 -0.63
N LEU A 134 -27.38 8.39 -0.34
CA LEU A 134 -26.24 8.06 -1.21
C LEU A 134 -25.45 6.90 -0.63
N TRP A 135 -24.93 6.02 -1.48
CA TRP A 135 -23.92 5.03 -1.08
C TRP A 135 -22.63 5.29 -1.84
N VAL A 136 -21.56 5.67 -1.13
CA VAL A 136 -20.28 6.06 -1.75
C VAL A 136 -19.14 5.14 -1.35
N LYS A 137 -18.29 4.76 -2.31
CA LYS A 137 -17.00 4.12 -2.08
C LYS A 137 -15.88 5.13 -2.19
N TYR A 138 -14.90 5.00 -1.30
CA TYR A 138 -13.70 5.81 -1.29
C TYR A 138 -12.53 4.98 -1.80
N HIS A 139 -11.84 5.54 -2.79
CA HIS A 139 -10.62 5.01 -3.36
C HIS A 139 -9.48 5.89 -2.89
N LEU A 140 -8.53 5.29 -2.15
CA LEU A 140 -7.43 6.00 -1.52
C LEU A 140 -6.19 5.92 -2.41
N TYR A 141 -5.60 7.07 -2.69
CA TYR A 141 -4.40 7.20 -3.51
C TYR A 141 -3.31 7.93 -2.74
N ILE A 142 -2.07 7.59 -3.05
CA ILE A 142 -0.89 8.31 -2.55
C ILE A 142 0.11 8.56 -3.67
N ASP A 143 0.98 9.55 -3.49
CA ASP A 143 2.14 9.80 -4.34
C ASP A 143 3.46 9.85 -3.54
N ASP A 144 4.54 10.28 -4.20
CA ASP A 144 5.89 10.36 -3.64
C ASP A 144 6.03 11.33 -2.46
N SER A 145 5.09 12.26 -2.30
CA SER A 145 5.09 13.22 -1.20
C SER A 145 4.37 12.70 0.05
N PHE A 146 3.69 11.56 -0.04
CA PHE A 146 3.04 10.96 1.12
C PHE A 146 4.07 10.35 2.08
N ASN A 147 4.11 10.89 3.29
CA ASN A 147 4.96 10.38 4.35
C ASN A 147 4.21 10.41 5.70
N PRO A 148 3.76 9.25 6.21
CA PRO A 148 3.07 9.17 7.50
C PRO A 148 4.00 9.32 8.71
N ALA A 149 5.32 9.47 8.51
CA ALA A 149 6.32 9.74 9.55
C ALA A 149 6.25 8.79 10.77
N GLY A 150 5.93 7.51 10.55
CA GLY A 150 5.82 6.51 11.61
C GLY A 150 4.47 6.48 12.34
N ALA A 151 3.50 7.33 11.95
CA ALA A 151 2.16 7.30 12.53
C ALA A 151 1.45 5.97 12.23
N THR A 152 0.80 5.39 13.23
CA THR A 152 -0.03 4.17 13.12
C THR A 152 -1.49 4.47 12.85
N SER A 153 -1.88 5.75 12.90
CA SER A 153 -3.19 6.20 12.45
C SER A 153 -3.16 7.65 11.97
N LEU A 154 -4.01 7.98 10.99
CA LEU A 154 -4.20 9.33 10.49
C LEU A 154 -5.68 9.70 10.56
N SER A 155 -5.99 10.92 11.00
CA SER A 155 -7.32 11.51 10.85
C SER A 155 -7.39 12.13 9.45
N VAL A 156 -8.11 11.45 8.55
CA VAL A 156 -8.23 11.88 7.16
C VAL A 156 -9.50 12.71 7.01
N SER A 157 -9.40 13.85 6.35
CA SER A 157 -10.54 14.67 5.97
C SER A 157 -10.35 15.17 4.53
N LEU A 158 -11.43 15.17 3.74
CA LEU A 158 -11.44 15.80 2.42
C LEU A 158 -11.34 17.32 2.59
N ARG A 159 -10.49 17.97 1.79
CA ARG A 159 -10.47 19.44 1.74
C ARG A 159 -11.64 19.93 0.91
N LYS A 160 -12.32 20.94 1.44
CA LYS A 160 -13.49 21.55 0.81
C LYS A 160 -13.24 23.01 0.49
N GLU A 161 -13.83 23.46 -0.60
CA GLU A 161 -13.96 24.88 -0.96
C GLU A 161 -15.40 25.38 -0.73
N GLN A 162 -16.34 24.46 -0.47
CA GLN A 162 -17.70 24.76 -0.07
C GLN A 162 -17.97 24.28 1.36
N SER A 163 -19.07 24.73 1.95
CA SER A 163 -19.49 24.32 3.30
C SER A 163 -20.05 22.89 3.38
N TYR A 164 -20.22 22.21 2.25
CA TYR A 164 -20.86 20.89 2.13
C TYR A 164 -19.96 19.90 1.38
N ASP A 165 -20.17 18.60 1.58
CA ASP A 165 -19.49 17.56 0.81
C ASP A 165 -20.24 17.28 -0.50
N PHE A 166 -21.54 17.02 -0.39
CA PHE A 166 -22.45 16.97 -1.54
C PHE A 166 -23.64 17.90 -1.37
N GLN A 167 -24.17 18.37 -2.49
CA GLN A 167 -25.40 19.15 -2.53
C GLN A 167 -26.29 18.63 -3.66
N PHE A 168 -27.58 18.40 -3.38
CA PHE A 168 -28.59 18.27 -4.41
C PHE A 168 -29.43 19.54 -4.49
N ALA A 169 -29.59 20.07 -5.70
CA ALA A 169 -30.43 21.23 -5.96
C ALA A 169 -31.32 21.00 -7.18
N SER A 170 -32.52 21.58 -7.15
CA SER A 170 -33.43 21.60 -8.29
C SER A 170 -32.86 22.43 -9.44
N SER A 171 -33.01 21.95 -10.68
CA SER A 171 -32.48 22.64 -11.88
C SER A 171 -33.55 22.75 -12.97
N PRO A 172 -34.10 23.95 -13.25
CA PRO A 172 -33.73 25.25 -12.68
C PRO A 172 -34.27 25.45 -11.26
N ALA A 173 -33.56 26.22 -10.43
CA ALA A 173 -34.06 26.61 -9.13
C ALA A 173 -35.33 27.48 -9.26
N PHE A 174 -36.22 27.41 -8.26
CA PHE A 174 -37.49 28.15 -8.25
C PHE A 174 -37.81 28.64 -6.83
N SER A 175 -38.83 29.51 -6.70
CA SER A 175 -39.22 30.05 -5.39
C SER A 175 -39.64 28.95 -4.42
N GLY A 176 -38.94 28.83 -3.30
CA GLY A 176 -39.16 27.77 -2.30
C GLY A 176 -38.47 26.44 -2.61
N SER A 177 -37.57 26.38 -3.60
CA SER A 177 -36.63 25.24 -3.71
C SER A 177 -35.60 25.29 -2.58
N HIS A 178 -35.32 24.14 -1.97
CA HIS A 178 -34.30 24.00 -0.93
C HIS A 178 -33.21 23.03 -1.39
N ASN A 179 -31.99 23.29 -0.95
CA ASN A 179 -30.85 22.44 -1.22
C ASN A 179 -30.72 21.38 -0.12
N LEU A 180 -30.37 20.17 -0.54
CA LEU A 180 -30.06 19.06 0.35
C LEU A 180 -28.56 18.96 0.49
N TYR A 181 -28.05 18.92 1.72
CA TYR A 181 -26.63 18.89 2.02
C TYR A 181 -26.23 17.59 2.69
N TYR A 182 -25.07 17.08 2.32
CA TYR A 182 -24.46 15.91 2.92
C TYR A 182 -23.14 16.31 3.53
N ASP A 183 -22.90 15.81 4.74
CA ASP A 183 -21.61 15.90 5.39
C ASP A 183 -20.96 14.52 5.38
N VAL A 184 -19.72 14.49 4.89
CA VAL A 184 -18.85 13.34 4.95
C VAL A 184 -17.87 13.60 6.08
N ALA A 185 -17.82 12.68 7.04
CA ALA A 185 -16.75 12.60 8.02
C ALA A 185 -15.86 11.41 7.63
N PRO A 186 -14.76 11.61 6.85
CA PRO A 186 -13.85 10.52 6.59
C PRO A 186 -13.19 10.13 7.92
N ASN A 187 -13.07 8.83 8.13
CA ASN A 187 -12.70 8.24 9.41
C ASN A 187 -11.19 8.21 9.62
N GLN A 188 -10.79 7.72 10.78
CA GLN A 188 -9.41 7.32 11.07
C GLN A 188 -8.93 6.25 10.07
N LEU A 189 -7.79 6.50 9.44
CA LEU A 189 -7.06 5.53 8.63
C LEU A 189 -6.03 4.84 9.50
N THR A 190 -6.15 3.53 9.67
CA THR A 190 -5.13 2.71 10.35
C THR A 190 -3.97 2.45 9.41
N ILE A 191 -2.76 2.67 9.90
CA ILE A 191 -1.50 2.46 9.18
C ILE A 191 -0.73 1.35 9.85
N ASN A 192 -0.38 0.33 9.07
CA ASN A 192 0.48 -0.75 9.49
C ASN A 192 1.83 -0.66 8.77
N TYR A 193 2.91 -0.91 9.51
CA TYR A 193 4.25 -0.96 8.96
C TYR A 193 4.71 -2.41 8.82
N PRO A 194 5.59 -2.70 7.85
CA PRO A 194 6.27 -3.98 7.74
C PRO A 194 7.07 -4.25 9.02
N THR A 195 6.87 -5.42 9.62
CA THR A 195 7.63 -5.84 10.79
C THR A 195 8.00 -7.30 10.69
N CYS A 196 9.16 -7.68 11.18
CA CYS A 196 9.56 -9.06 11.44
C CYS A 196 10.42 -9.11 12.71
N GLN A 197 10.50 -10.28 13.33
CA GLN A 197 11.47 -10.59 14.36
C GLN A 197 12.57 -11.47 13.78
N ALA A 198 13.83 -11.08 13.99
CA ALA A 198 14.96 -11.94 13.64
C ALA A 198 14.93 -13.20 14.52
N ASN A 199 14.98 -14.36 13.88
CA ASN A 199 15.06 -15.66 14.55
C ASN A 199 16.46 -16.26 14.33
N ALA A 200 16.65 -17.53 14.69
CA ALA A 200 17.93 -18.21 14.63
C ALA A 200 18.51 -18.31 13.21
N VAL A 201 19.85 -18.33 13.14
CA VAL A 201 20.58 -18.82 11.97
C VAL A 201 20.61 -20.35 12.05
N THR A 202 20.19 -21.03 10.98
CA THR A 202 20.09 -22.49 10.94
C THR A 202 20.94 -23.07 9.81
N GLY A 203 21.25 -24.36 9.88
CA GLY A 203 22.06 -25.07 8.90
C GLY A 203 22.86 -26.20 9.55
N ASP A 204 23.46 -27.06 8.74
CA ASP A 204 24.24 -28.20 9.23
C ASP A 204 25.42 -27.75 10.10
N GLY A 205 25.42 -28.18 11.36
CA GLY A 205 26.43 -27.82 12.35
C GLY A 205 26.40 -26.36 12.80
N VAL A 206 25.44 -25.54 12.34
CA VAL A 206 25.33 -24.14 12.75
C VAL A 206 24.96 -24.06 14.23
N THR A 207 25.75 -23.29 14.98
CA THR A 207 25.49 -23.04 16.42
C THR A 207 25.45 -21.54 16.68
N ASN A 208 24.33 -21.07 17.25
CA ASN A 208 23.98 -19.65 17.40
C ASN A 208 23.95 -18.90 16.05
N SER A 209 25.11 -18.39 15.62
CA SER A 209 25.32 -17.70 14.34
C SER A 209 26.68 -18.07 13.72
N THR A 210 27.23 -19.22 14.13
CA THR A 210 28.53 -19.71 13.65
C THR A 210 28.31 -20.82 12.63
N VAL A 211 28.81 -20.62 11.42
CA VAL A 211 28.83 -21.63 10.35
C VAL A 211 30.20 -22.32 10.38
N PRO A 212 30.28 -23.61 10.75
CA PRO A 212 31.57 -24.28 10.87
C PRO A 212 32.10 -24.79 9.53
N PHE A 213 33.27 -24.29 9.13
CA PHE A 213 34.02 -24.90 8.04
C PHE A 213 34.82 -26.13 8.51
N GLY A 214 35.21 -26.19 9.78
CA GLY A 214 36.05 -27.26 10.30
C GLY A 214 37.51 -27.14 9.82
N GLU A 215 38.25 -28.24 9.90
CA GLU A 215 39.60 -28.33 9.35
C GLU A 215 39.55 -28.50 7.83
N GLN A 216 40.38 -27.75 7.13
CA GLN A 216 40.42 -27.70 5.67
C GLN A 216 41.88 -27.68 5.21
N ASN A 217 42.18 -28.36 4.10
CA ASN A 217 43.50 -28.30 3.49
C ASN A 217 43.55 -27.21 2.39
N ALA A 218 44.74 -26.74 2.06
CA ALA A 218 44.91 -25.66 1.09
C ALA A 218 44.48 -26.04 -0.34
N GLU A 219 44.57 -27.33 -0.70
CA GLU A 219 44.19 -27.84 -2.03
C GLU A 219 42.69 -27.66 -2.26
N ASP A 220 41.86 -28.11 -1.32
CA ASP A 220 40.40 -27.97 -1.37
C ASP A 220 39.95 -26.50 -1.37
N ILE A 221 40.63 -25.64 -0.61
CA ILE A 221 40.35 -24.20 -0.60
C ILE A 221 40.64 -23.59 -1.97
N SER A 222 41.77 -23.94 -2.59
CA SER A 222 42.15 -23.43 -3.92
C SER A 222 41.22 -23.94 -5.04
N ALA A 223 40.63 -25.13 -4.85
CA ALA A 223 39.66 -25.72 -5.76
C ALA A 223 38.26 -25.08 -5.64
N ASN A 224 38.01 -24.22 -4.64
CA ASN A 224 36.72 -23.59 -4.35
C ASN A 224 35.57 -24.58 -4.12
N THR A 225 35.86 -25.77 -3.59
CA THR A 225 34.86 -26.84 -3.38
C THR A 225 34.20 -26.78 -2.00
N ILE A 226 34.78 -26.03 -1.06
CA ILE A 226 34.34 -25.99 0.34
C ILE A 226 33.20 -25.00 0.50
N ASN A 227 31.96 -25.50 0.47
CA ASN A 227 30.76 -24.72 0.71
C ASN A 227 30.01 -25.20 1.97
N ARG A 228 29.33 -24.25 2.63
CA ARG A 228 28.40 -24.49 3.74
C ARG A 228 27.14 -23.68 3.49
N LYS A 229 25.99 -24.34 3.57
CA LYS A 229 24.68 -23.69 3.48
C LYS A 229 24.17 -23.32 4.86
N PHE A 230 23.54 -22.16 4.97
CA PHE A 230 22.86 -21.73 6.18
C PHE A 230 21.66 -20.87 5.80
N SER A 231 20.72 -20.72 6.72
CA SER A 231 19.53 -19.90 6.51
C SER A 231 19.38 -18.88 7.62
N ILE A 232 18.86 -17.71 7.29
CA ILE A 232 18.42 -16.71 8.27
C ILE A 232 16.90 -16.72 8.25
N LYS A 233 16.31 -17.10 9.39
CA LYS A 233 14.87 -17.14 9.58
C LYS A 233 14.39 -15.85 10.23
N LEU A 234 13.32 -15.28 9.69
CA LEU A 234 12.52 -14.25 10.34
C LEU A 234 11.16 -14.84 10.72
N SER A 235 10.62 -14.39 11.85
CA SER A 235 9.37 -14.87 12.41
C SER A 235 8.46 -13.71 12.79
N ASN A 236 7.16 -13.98 12.95
CA ASN A 236 6.13 -12.97 13.20
C ASN A 236 6.18 -11.81 12.20
N CYS A 237 6.43 -12.16 10.93
CA CYS A 237 6.46 -11.18 9.85
C CYS A 237 5.04 -10.74 9.49
N ALA A 238 4.81 -9.43 9.43
CA ALA A 238 3.54 -8.82 9.07
C ALA A 238 3.79 -7.72 8.04
N TYR A 239 2.93 -7.66 7.01
CA TYR A 239 3.01 -6.67 5.93
C TYR A 239 4.38 -6.58 5.26
N VAL A 240 5.07 -7.72 5.07
CA VAL A 240 6.36 -7.79 4.39
C VAL A 240 6.18 -8.45 3.03
N LYS A 241 6.48 -7.71 1.96
CA LYS A 241 6.38 -8.18 0.56
C LYS A 241 7.73 -8.64 0.01
N GLU A 242 8.77 -7.90 0.35
CA GLU A 242 10.12 -8.10 -0.12
C GLU A 242 11.08 -7.84 1.04
N LEU A 243 12.22 -8.53 1.02
CA LEU A 243 13.34 -8.35 1.92
C LEU A 243 14.55 -7.95 1.11
N ASN A 244 15.19 -6.86 1.49
CA ASN A 244 16.50 -6.49 0.98
C ASN A 244 17.56 -6.75 2.04
N VAL A 245 18.59 -7.50 1.66
CA VAL A 245 19.70 -7.87 2.53
C VAL A 245 21.00 -7.26 2.02
N THR A 246 21.74 -6.63 2.92
CA THR A 246 23.10 -6.14 2.68
C THR A 246 24.07 -6.81 3.65
N LEU A 247 25.32 -6.98 3.21
CA LEU A 247 26.39 -7.53 4.02
C LEU A 247 27.41 -6.46 4.38
N SER A 248 27.83 -6.43 5.63
CA SER A 248 28.93 -5.60 6.10
C SER A 248 29.93 -6.41 6.90
N SER A 249 31.18 -5.97 6.92
CA SER A 249 32.26 -6.63 7.67
C SER A 249 33.31 -5.61 8.10
N ALA A 250 33.87 -5.81 9.30
CA ALA A 250 35.04 -5.04 9.74
C ALA A 250 36.32 -5.44 8.98
N THR A 251 36.39 -6.69 8.52
CA THR A 251 37.56 -7.22 7.81
C THR A 251 37.12 -7.90 6.51
N VAL A 252 37.70 -7.48 5.39
CA VAL A 252 37.52 -8.09 4.07
C VAL A 252 38.83 -8.71 3.59
N GLY A 253 38.78 -9.51 2.53
CA GLY A 253 39.98 -10.04 1.87
C GLY A 253 40.95 -8.93 1.48
N GLY A 254 42.26 -9.24 1.47
CA GLY A 254 43.29 -8.27 1.17
C GLY A 254 43.57 -8.12 -0.33
N GLN A 255 43.20 -9.12 -1.14
CA GLN A 255 43.30 -9.10 -2.60
C GLN A 255 41.91 -9.17 -3.26
N ASP A 256 40.98 -9.91 -2.65
CA ASP A 256 39.59 -9.99 -3.06
C ASP A 256 38.66 -9.42 -1.97
N ASN A 257 38.30 -8.14 -2.14
CA ASN A 257 37.42 -7.43 -1.21
C ASN A 257 35.96 -7.93 -1.26
N THR A 258 35.62 -8.87 -2.14
CA THR A 258 34.30 -9.52 -2.12
C THR A 258 34.20 -10.61 -1.05
N LEU A 259 35.33 -11.01 -0.45
CA LEU A 259 35.41 -12.01 0.60
C LEU A 259 35.39 -11.37 2.00
N LEU A 260 34.76 -12.05 2.96
CA LEU A 260 34.95 -11.78 4.38
C LEU A 260 36.35 -12.26 4.80
N GLY A 261 37.14 -11.37 5.39
CA GLY A 261 38.52 -11.63 5.77
C GLY A 261 38.67 -12.23 7.17
N ASN A 262 39.86 -12.77 7.45
CA ASN A 262 40.19 -13.32 8.77
C ASN A 262 40.28 -12.20 9.82
N THR A 263 39.45 -12.29 10.86
CA THR A 263 39.42 -11.39 12.01
C THR A 263 40.49 -11.74 13.07
N LEU A 264 41.08 -12.93 12.98
CA LEU A 264 42.19 -13.33 13.84
C LEU A 264 43.49 -12.68 13.35
N THR A 265 44.36 -12.35 14.30
CA THR A 265 45.66 -11.72 14.04
C THR A 265 46.78 -12.48 14.74
N GLY A 266 48.02 -12.33 14.27
CA GLY A 266 49.21 -12.95 14.86
C GLY A 266 49.66 -14.24 14.14
N SER A 267 50.64 -14.92 14.71
CA SER A 267 51.31 -16.08 14.07
C SER A 267 50.45 -17.33 13.93
N GLU A 268 49.33 -17.41 14.66
CA GLU A 268 48.38 -18.53 14.57
C GLU A 268 47.25 -18.27 13.57
N ALA A 269 47.17 -17.08 12.97
CA ALA A 269 46.10 -16.75 12.03
C ALA A 269 46.41 -17.25 10.61
N ALA A 270 45.47 -17.97 10.00
CA ALA A 270 45.56 -18.34 8.60
C ALA A 270 45.55 -17.10 7.70
N GLY A 271 46.33 -17.15 6.62
CA GLY A 271 46.44 -16.09 5.62
C GLY A 271 46.09 -16.60 4.23
N GLY A 272 45.76 -15.67 3.33
CA GLY A 272 45.49 -15.98 1.92
C GLY A 272 44.13 -16.61 1.63
N ILE A 273 43.20 -16.56 2.58
CA ILE A 273 41.86 -17.13 2.45
C ILE A 273 40.79 -16.16 2.95
N GLY A 274 39.57 -16.32 2.44
CA GLY A 274 38.39 -15.56 2.84
C GLY A 274 37.10 -16.34 2.57
N VAL A 275 35.97 -15.81 3.03
CA VAL A 275 34.66 -16.43 2.84
C VAL A 275 33.81 -15.60 1.89
N MET A 276 33.39 -16.20 0.79
CA MET A 276 32.40 -15.65 -0.14
C MET A 276 31.00 -15.95 0.40
N ILE A 277 30.09 -14.97 0.34
CA ILE A 277 28.69 -15.14 0.75
C ILE A 277 27.78 -14.94 -0.46
N GLU A 278 26.85 -15.86 -0.65
CA GLU A 278 25.86 -15.79 -1.73
C GLU A 278 24.45 -16.02 -1.16
N GLY A 279 23.44 -15.33 -1.69
CA GLY A 279 22.02 -15.51 -1.36
C GLY A 279 21.25 -16.18 -2.50
N GLU A 280 20.28 -17.03 -2.17
CA GLU A 280 19.47 -17.78 -3.14
C GLU A 280 18.47 -16.86 -3.87
N LYS A 281 18.59 -16.69 -5.19
CA LYS A 281 17.81 -15.72 -5.99
C LYS A 281 16.31 -16.00 -6.02
N ASN A 282 15.89 -17.26 -5.94
CA ASN A 282 14.49 -17.63 -6.09
C ASN A 282 14.16 -18.84 -5.21
N PRO A 283 13.19 -18.75 -4.28
CA PRO A 283 12.74 -19.90 -3.50
C PRO A 283 12.15 -21.03 -4.38
N ASN A 284 11.76 -20.74 -5.63
CA ASN A 284 11.28 -21.70 -6.61
C ASN A 284 12.36 -22.21 -7.58
N SER A 285 13.61 -21.72 -7.50
CA SER A 285 14.74 -22.20 -8.31
C SER A 285 16.00 -22.36 -7.44
N PRO A 286 16.19 -23.53 -6.81
CA PRO A 286 17.15 -23.73 -5.71
C PRO A 286 18.63 -23.79 -6.11
N ALA A 287 18.98 -23.37 -7.34
CA ALA A 287 20.33 -23.44 -7.88
C ALA A 287 20.89 -22.08 -8.32
N ASP A 288 20.12 -21.00 -8.22
CA ASP A 288 20.54 -19.69 -8.69
C ASP A 288 20.97 -18.81 -7.51
N TRP A 289 22.24 -18.44 -7.46
CA TRP A 289 22.87 -17.72 -6.34
C TRP A 289 23.36 -16.33 -6.77
N THR A 290 23.22 -15.35 -5.89
CA THR A 290 23.74 -13.99 -6.07
C THR A 290 24.82 -13.70 -5.04
N LEU A 291 25.99 -13.28 -5.51
CA LEU A 291 27.08 -12.80 -4.68
C LEU A 291 26.66 -11.57 -3.86
N LEU A 292 26.84 -11.66 -2.54
CA LEU A 292 26.62 -10.56 -1.60
C LEU A 292 27.97 -10.02 -1.13
N LYS A 293 28.39 -8.89 -1.70
CA LYS A 293 29.69 -8.26 -1.44
C LYS A 293 29.63 -7.46 -0.14
N PRO A 294 30.56 -7.67 0.82
CA PRO A 294 30.60 -6.90 2.05
C PRO A 294 30.93 -5.42 1.77
N ASN A 295 30.25 -4.52 2.48
CA ASN A 295 30.49 -3.07 2.47
C ASN A 295 30.24 -2.38 1.11
N ILE A 296 29.43 -2.98 0.23
CA ILE A 296 29.01 -2.39 -1.05
C ILE A 296 27.51 -2.10 -0.99
N SER A 297 27.12 -0.83 -0.96
CA SER A 297 25.71 -0.41 -0.83
C SER A 297 24.82 -0.85 -1.99
N SER A 298 25.38 -1.02 -3.19
CA SER A 298 24.67 -1.55 -4.36
C SER A 298 24.60 -3.08 -4.41
N SER A 299 25.30 -3.78 -3.51
CA SER A 299 25.24 -5.24 -3.41
C SER A 299 24.07 -5.63 -2.51
N ILE A 300 22.89 -5.70 -3.10
CA ILE A 300 21.64 -6.03 -2.41
C ILE A 300 21.16 -7.39 -2.88
N TYR A 301 20.89 -8.28 -1.92
CA TYR A 301 20.15 -9.51 -2.14
C TYR A 301 18.67 -9.24 -1.87
N SER A 302 17.84 -9.32 -2.91
CA SER A 302 16.38 -9.17 -2.81
C SER A 302 15.71 -10.53 -2.74
N PHE A 303 14.80 -10.69 -1.79
CA PHE A 303 14.06 -11.92 -1.55
C PHE A 303 12.56 -11.63 -1.46
N THR A 304 11.76 -12.43 -2.14
CA THR A 304 10.30 -12.47 -2.00
C THR A 304 9.86 -13.92 -1.86
N ASN A 305 8.95 -14.19 -0.91
CA ASN A 305 8.40 -15.52 -0.70
C ASN A 305 7.02 -15.72 -1.35
N SER A 306 6.47 -14.69 -1.99
CA SER A 306 5.17 -14.76 -2.66
C SER A 306 5.06 -13.73 -3.79
N PRO A 307 4.85 -14.17 -5.05
CA PRO A 307 4.67 -13.26 -6.18
C PRO A 307 3.29 -12.56 -6.19
N ASP A 308 2.28 -13.07 -5.46
CA ASP A 308 0.87 -12.69 -5.61
C ASP A 308 0.27 -11.97 -4.38
N TYR A 309 0.95 -10.93 -3.86
CA TYR A 309 0.35 -10.05 -2.86
C TYR A 309 -0.54 -8.99 -3.52
N GLY A 310 -1.84 -9.24 -3.58
CA GLY A 310 -2.84 -8.33 -4.14
C GLY A 310 -3.25 -7.17 -3.22
N ASN A 311 -3.10 -7.31 -1.89
CA ASN A 311 -3.55 -6.34 -0.89
C ASN A 311 -2.63 -6.30 0.35
N SER A 312 -2.89 -5.34 1.26
CA SER A 312 -2.28 -5.21 2.61
C SER A 312 -2.62 -6.38 3.53
N GLU A 313 -2.31 -7.61 3.13
CA GLU A 313 -2.55 -8.80 3.91
C GLU A 313 -1.50 -8.95 5.01
N ILE A 314 -1.90 -9.61 6.10
CA ILE A 314 -0.98 -10.03 7.15
C ILE A 314 -0.01 -11.01 6.46
N GLY A 315 1.24 -10.57 6.30
CA GLY A 315 2.31 -11.27 5.61
C GLY A 315 2.44 -12.75 6.01
N ASN A 316 3.24 -13.52 5.27
CA ASN A 316 3.67 -14.83 5.78
C ASN A 316 4.42 -14.61 7.11
N ALA A 317 3.94 -15.26 8.18
CA ALA A 317 4.52 -15.15 9.51
C ALA A 317 6.00 -15.57 9.54
N GLU A 318 6.45 -16.35 8.57
CA GLU A 318 7.82 -16.85 8.47
C GLU A 318 8.48 -16.52 7.12
N GLN A 319 9.71 -16.01 7.19
CA GLN A 319 10.54 -15.76 6.01
C GLN A 319 11.87 -16.49 6.21
N VAL A 320 12.24 -17.36 5.27
CA VAL A 320 13.49 -18.12 5.35
C VAL A 320 14.33 -17.77 4.13
N MET A 321 15.44 -17.07 4.38
CA MET A 321 16.42 -16.73 3.34
C MET A 321 17.57 -17.71 3.41
N ASN A 322 17.88 -18.35 2.28
CA ASN A 322 18.97 -19.31 2.19
C ASN A 322 20.23 -18.64 1.65
N PHE A 323 21.36 -19.01 2.26
CA PHE A 323 22.68 -18.50 1.94
C PHE A 323 23.67 -19.64 1.78
N GLN A 324 24.71 -19.37 0.99
CA GLN A 324 25.87 -20.22 0.82
C GLN A 324 27.12 -19.43 1.23
N ALA A 325 27.92 -20.04 2.10
CA ALA A 325 29.25 -19.57 2.45
C ALA A 325 30.30 -20.49 1.82
N THR A 326 31.20 -19.92 1.03
CA THR A 326 32.26 -20.68 0.35
C THR A 326 33.61 -20.19 0.84
N LEU A 327 34.43 -21.10 1.38
CA LEU A 327 35.81 -20.80 1.79
C LEU A 327 36.69 -20.83 0.53
N LYS A 328 37.35 -19.70 0.23
CA LYS A 328 38.11 -19.51 -1.01
C LYS A 328 39.46 -18.88 -0.75
N GLN A 329 40.35 -19.03 -1.72
CA GLN A 329 41.61 -18.28 -1.75
C GLN A 329 41.33 -16.78 -1.96
N ASP A 330 42.05 -15.94 -1.22
CA ASP A 330 42.01 -14.47 -1.32
C ASP A 330 42.80 -14.01 -2.55
N GLY A 331 42.14 -14.07 -3.72
CA GLY A 331 42.78 -13.87 -5.02
C GLY A 331 43.88 -14.91 -5.26
N ASN A 332 45.09 -14.43 -5.58
CA ASN A 332 46.28 -15.28 -5.77
C ASN A 332 47.20 -15.30 -4.54
N LYS A 333 46.72 -14.83 -3.38
CA LYS A 333 47.55 -14.77 -2.17
C LYS A 333 47.86 -16.18 -1.67
N ALA A 334 49.12 -16.46 -1.35
CA ALA A 334 49.53 -17.76 -0.84
C ALA A 334 48.77 -18.11 0.46
N ILE A 335 48.24 -19.34 0.51
CA ILE A 335 47.53 -19.85 1.69
C ILE A 335 48.57 -20.25 2.74
N THR A 336 48.44 -19.70 3.95
CA THR A 336 49.29 -20.06 5.09
C THR A 336 48.48 -20.80 6.16
N PRO A 337 49.03 -21.86 6.79
CA PRO A 337 48.34 -22.59 7.85
C PRO A 337 47.97 -21.69 9.04
N GLY A 338 46.85 -22.00 9.70
CA GLY A 338 46.44 -21.32 10.92
C GLY A 338 44.94 -21.41 11.18
N LYS A 339 44.50 -20.67 12.20
CA LYS A 339 43.10 -20.50 12.58
C LYS A 339 42.46 -19.41 11.72
N PHE A 340 41.20 -19.63 11.36
CA PHE A 340 40.42 -18.69 10.58
C PHE A 340 39.09 -18.37 11.26
N LYS A 341 38.74 -17.09 11.32
CA LYS A 341 37.40 -16.64 11.72
C LYS A 341 37.02 -15.40 10.92
N ALA A 342 35.93 -15.46 10.18
CA ALA A 342 35.32 -14.29 9.55
C ALA A 342 34.05 -13.86 10.32
N THR A 343 33.65 -12.59 10.20
CA THR A 343 32.41 -12.10 10.77
C THR A 343 31.72 -11.16 9.80
N GLY A 344 30.52 -11.52 9.36
CA GLY A 344 29.66 -10.69 8.52
C GLY A 344 28.40 -10.28 9.29
N LYS A 345 27.98 -9.03 9.13
CA LYS A 345 26.70 -8.52 9.63
C LYS A 345 25.74 -8.35 8.46
N PHE A 346 24.65 -9.11 8.51
CA PHE A 346 23.53 -9.03 7.60
C PHE A 346 22.56 -7.94 8.10
N THR A 347 22.25 -6.97 7.25
CA THR A 347 21.22 -5.96 7.54
C THR A 347 20.04 -6.23 6.62
N ILE A 348 18.88 -6.50 7.22
CA ILE A 348 17.66 -6.83 6.49
C ILE A 348 16.70 -5.65 6.60
N THR A 349 16.18 -5.22 5.46
CA THR A 349 15.23 -4.10 5.35
C THR A 349 13.99 -4.56 4.59
N TYR A 350 12.86 -3.94 4.89
CA TYR A 350 11.55 -4.21 4.27
C TYR A 350 11.21 -3.01 3.38
N PRO A 351 11.56 -3.04 2.08
CA PRO A 351 11.20 -1.97 1.17
C PRO A 351 9.69 -1.81 1.05
#